data_AF-B2FYR5-F1
#
_entry.id   AF-B2FYR5-F1
#
_cell.length_a   1.000
_cell.length_b   1.000
_cell.length_c   1.000
_cell.angle_alpha   90.00
_cell.angle_beta   90.00
_cell.angle_gamma   90.00
#
_symmetry.space_group_name_H-M   'P 1'
#
loop_
_entity.id
_entity.type
_entity.pdbx_description
1 polymer ?
#
loop_
_entity_poly.entity_id
_entity_poly.type
_entity_poly.pdbx_seq_one_letter_code
_entity_poly.pdbx_strand_id
1 'polypeptide(L)'
;HSSGRFDEEQPITYHSLQGGSRNGIALTSFVLIAFLQNTKASAQHRSIIEKGIQYVANQLESIADVYDLSLATYALMLADHRQKSSALNKLIELGIATNETRYWPRHTASIETTAYALLSLVHAKRYADGLMVMHWLVNQQSATGSFPRTQDTFVGIRALAALSEAIAPQKNDYTAIVLHGKARKVYKVAASEADQEYRDELPGDSKLV
;
A
#
# COMPACT_ATOMS: atom_id res chain seq x y z
N HIS A 1 -2.44 3.85 -26.50
CA HIS A 1 -2.28 2.80 -27.52
C HIS A 1 -3.64 2.18 -27.91
N SER A 2 -3.79 1.60 -29.12
CA SER A 2 -5.06 0.93 -29.53
C SER A 2 -5.43 -0.26 -28.62
N SER A 3 -4.42 -0.88 -28.00
CA SER A 3 -4.58 -1.97 -27.03
C SER A 3 -5.05 -1.53 -25.63
N GLY A 4 -5.05 -0.24 -25.30
CA GLY A 4 -5.29 0.25 -23.93
C GLY A 4 -4.03 0.41 -23.06
N ARG A 5 -2.86 0.02 -23.57
CA ARG A 5 -1.55 0.24 -22.93
C ARG A 5 -1.17 1.73 -22.89
N PHE A 6 -0.50 2.12 -21.81
CA PHE A 6 0.23 3.39 -21.66
C PHE A 6 1.74 3.15 -21.71
N ASP A 7 2.44 4.02 -22.44
CA ASP A 7 3.89 4.02 -22.61
C ASP A 7 4.44 5.38 -22.19
N GLU A 8 5.66 5.39 -21.64
CA GLU A 8 6.34 6.63 -21.28
C GLU A 8 6.88 7.31 -22.55
N GLU A 9 6.60 8.60 -22.71
CA GLU A 9 7.05 9.39 -23.85
C GLU A 9 8.31 10.21 -23.53
N GLN A 10 8.55 10.50 -22.24
CA GLN A 10 9.66 11.32 -21.77
C GLN A 10 10.84 10.47 -21.27
N PRO A 11 12.01 11.06 -20.99
CA PRO A 11 13.11 10.33 -20.40
C PRO A 11 12.72 9.64 -19.10
N ILE A 12 13.08 8.37 -18.98
CA ILE A 12 12.78 7.54 -17.80
C ILE A 12 13.55 8.09 -16.59
N THR A 13 12.81 8.44 -15.54
CA THR A 13 13.36 8.88 -14.24
C THR A 13 13.09 7.85 -13.14
N TYR A 14 12.04 7.03 -13.30
CA TYR A 14 11.67 5.95 -12.40
C TYR A 14 11.49 4.63 -13.15
N HIS A 15 12.57 3.86 -13.26
CA HIS A 15 12.63 2.62 -14.04
C HIS A 15 11.62 1.55 -13.64
N SER A 16 11.27 1.45 -12.35
CA SER A 16 10.28 0.49 -11.86
C SER A 16 8.93 0.70 -12.54
N LEU A 17 8.51 1.95 -12.74
CA LEU A 17 7.21 2.29 -13.29
C LEU A 17 7.28 2.51 -14.81
N GLN A 18 8.27 3.27 -15.27
CA GLN A 18 8.37 3.80 -16.63
C GLN A 18 9.20 2.93 -17.59
N GLY A 19 9.87 1.88 -17.09
CA GLY A 19 10.86 1.12 -17.86
C GLY A 19 10.36 0.41 -19.11
N GLY A 20 9.04 0.27 -19.32
CA GLY A 20 8.40 -0.25 -20.55
C GLY A 20 8.65 -1.73 -20.89
N SER A 21 9.73 -2.34 -20.37
CA SER A 21 10.22 -3.68 -20.68
C SER A 21 9.31 -4.82 -20.22
N ARG A 22 8.39 -4.55 -19.28
CA ARG A 22 7.42 -5.51 -18.73
C ARG A 22 6.01 -5.22 -19.24
N ASN A 23 5.88 -5.12 -20.57
CA ASN A 23 4.62 -4.84 -21.28
C ASN A 23 3.89 -3.57 -20.81
N GLY A 24 4.59 -2.60 -20.22
CA GLY A 24 4.00 -1.36 -19.70
C GLY A 24 2.94 -1.56 -18.61
N ILE A 25 2.93 -2.72 -17.92
CA ILE A 25 1.84 -3.08 -16.99
C ILE A 25 1.83 -2.16 -15.77
N ALA A 26 2.99 -1.86 -15.21
CA ALA A 26 3.11 -0.95 -14.07
C ALA A 26 2.55 0.44 -14.40
N LEU A 27 3.05 1.08 -15.47
CA LEU A 27 2.58 2.41 -15.89
C LEU A 27 1.09 2.41 -16.24
N THR A 28 0.62 1.42 -17.02
CA THR A 28 -0.80 1.30 -17.38
C THR A 28 -1.66 1.20 -16.13
N SER A 29 -1.30 0.33 -15.19
CA SER A 29 -2.05 0.14 -13.94
C SER A 29 -2.04 1.41 -13.07
N PHE A 30 -0.89 2.07 -12.95
CA PHE A 30 -0.75 3.33 -12.19
C PHE A 30 -1.64 4.44 -12.74
N VAL A 31 -1.68 4.62 -14.06
CA VAL A 31 -2.56 5.61 -14.72
C VAL A 31 -4.03 5.27 -14.48
N LEU A 32 -4.41 3.99 -14.58
CA LEU A 32 -5.77 3.54 -14.33
C LEU A 32 -6.18 3.78 -12.86
N ILE A 33 -5.30 3.51 -11.89
CA ILE A 33 -5.52 3.79 -10.47
C ILE A 33 -5.84 5.28 -10.28
N ALA A 34 -5.07 6.19 -10.90
CA ALA A 34 -5.32 7.63 -10.81
C ALA A 34 -6.69 8.03 -11.39
N PHE A 35 -7.06 7.49 -12.56
CA PHE A 35 -8.38 7.74 -13.14
C PHE A 35 -9.52 7.22 -12.28
N LEU A 36 -9.41 5.99 -11.76
CA LEU A 36 -10.46 5.33 -10.98
C LEU A 36 -10.70 6.00 -9.62
N GLN A 37 -9.70 6.70 -9.08
CA GLN A 37 -9.81 7.40 -7.80
C GLN A 37 -10.46 8.78 -7.90
N ASN A 38 -10.63 9.30 -9.12
CA ASN A 38 -11.30 10.57 -9.35
C ASN A 38 -12.61 10.30 -10.10
N THR A 39 -13.74 10.44 -9.42
CA THR A 39 -15.07 10.15 -9.99
C THR A 39 -15.37 10.95 -11.27
N LYS A 40 -14.92 12.21 -11.33
CA LYS A 40 -15.09 13.06 -12.51
C LYS A 40 -14.23 12.58 -13.68
N ALA A 41 -12.94 12.31 -13.43
CA ALA A 41 -12.04 11.81 -14.46
C ALA A 41 -12.47 10.42 -14.96
N SER A 42 -12.93 9.56 -14.04
CA SER A 42 -13.46 8.23 -14.36
C SER A 42 -14.66 8.30 -15.31
N ALA A 43 -15.60 9.22 -15.05
CA ALA A 43 -16.74 9.45 -15.94
C ALA A 43 -16.33 9.99 -17.32
N GLN A 44 -15.35 10.89 -17.38
CA GLN A 44 -14.89 11.52 -18.62
C GLN A 44 -14.07 10.57 -19.52
N HIS A 45 -13.33 9.64 -18.92
CA HIS A 45 -12.37 8.78 -19.64
C HIS A 45 -12.77 7.30 -19.63
N ARG A 46 -14.07 6.99 -19.44
CA ARG A 46 -14.59 5.63 -19.29
C ARG A 46 -14.09 4.63 -20.34
N SER A 47 -14.14 4.99 -21.63
CA SER A 47 -13.70 4.08 -22.70
C SER A 47 -12.20 3.75 -22.63
N ILE A 48 -11.37 4.71 -22.20
CA ILE A 48 -9.92 4.51 -22.05
C ILE A 48 -9.65 3.61 -20.85
N ILE A 49 -10.39 3.82 -19.76
CA ILE A 49 -10.27 3.02 -18.53
C ILE A 49 -10.69 1.57 -18.80
N GLU A 50 -11.82 1.34 -19.46
CA GLU A 50 -12.30 -0.01 -19.79
C GLU A 50 -11.28 -0.76 -20.67
N LYS A 51 -10.71 -0.09 -21.68
CA LYS A 51 -9.66 -0.69 -22.53
C LYS A 51 -8.39 -1.00 -21.75
N GLY A 52 -7.92 -0.08 -20.90
CA GLY A 52 -6.73 -0.28 -20.08
C GLY A 52 -6.90 -1.40 -19.05
N ILE A 53 -8.07 -1.46 -18.38
CA ILE A 53 -8.40 -2.54 -17.45
C ILE A 53 -8.44 -3.88 -18.18
N GLN A 54 -9.03 -3.95 -19.37
CA GLN A 54 -9.03 -5.17 -20.17
C GLN A 54 -7.61 -5.57 -20.60
N TYR A 55 -6.75 -4.61 -20.94
CA TYR A 55 -5.35 -4.86 -21.24
C TYR A 55 -4.62 -5.48 -20.05
N VAL A 56 -4.73 -4.88 -18.86
CA VAL A 56 -4.11 -5.39 -17.62
C VAL A 56 -4.64 -6.78 -17.28
N ALA A 57 -5.95 -6.98 -17.38
CA ALA A 57 -6.61 -8.27 -17.13
C ALA A 57 -6.11 -9.39 -18.06
N ASN A 58 -5.91 -9.09 -19.35
CA ASN A 58 -5.39 -10.04 -20.33
C ASN A 58 -3.92 -10.42 -20.08
N GLN A 59 -3.15 -9.57 -19.41
CA GLN A 59 -1.76 -9.83 -19.08
C GLN A 59 -1.58 -10.51 -17.72
N LEU A 60 -2.63 -10.64 -16.90
CA LEU A 60 -2.51 -11.06 -15.49
C LEU A 60 -1.69 -12.35 -15.29
N GLU A 61 -1.88 -13.34 -16.16
CA GLU A 61 -1.15 -14.62 -16.11
C GLU A 61 0.35 -14.46 -16.40
N SER A 62 0.71 -13.55 -17.32
CA SER A 62 2.11 -13.31 -17.72
C SER A 62 2.88 -12.39 -16.76
N ILE A 63 2.20 -11.75 -15.80
CA ILE A 63 2.87 -10.91 -14.80
C ILE A 63 3.71 -11.79 -13.86
N ALA A 64 5.04 -11.61 -13.94
CA ALA A 64 6.02 -12.24 -13.05
C ALA A 64 6.58 -11.27 -11.99
N ASP A 65 6.63 -9.97 -12.30
CA ASP A 65 7.14 -8.97 -11.36
C ASP A 65 6.06 -8.60 -10.34
N VAL A 66 6.39 -8.75 -9.05
CA VAL A 66 5.49 -8.53 -7.93
C VAL A 66 5.00 -7.08 -7.82
N TYR A 67 5.79 -6.10 -8.26
CA TYR A 67 5.39 -4.69 -8.27
C TYR A 67 4.32 -4.43 -9.31
N ASP A 68 4.54 -4.93 -10.52
CA ASP A 68 3.56 -4.85 -11.61
C ASP A 68 2.25 -5.54 -11.19
N LEU A 69 2.35 -6.70 -10.52
CA LEU A 69 1.19 -7.44 -10.03
C LEU A 69 0.44 -6.68 -8.93
N SER A 70 1.15 -6.02 -8.01
CA SER A 70 0.52 -5.24 -6.92
C SER A 70 -0.31 -4.07 -7.46
N LEU A 71 0.23 -3.33 -8.43
CA LEU A 71 -0.45 -2.25 -9.13
C LEU A 71 -1.64 -2.77 -9.94
N ALA A 72 -1.43 -3.83 -10.74
CA ALA A 72 -2.48 -4.45 -11.53
C ALA A 72 -3.64 -4.94 -10.66
N THR A 73 -3.32 -5.62 -9.55
CA THR A 73 -4.31 -6.12 -8.59
C THR A 73 -5.15 -4.98 -8.04
N TYR A 74 -4.50 -3.89 -7.60
CA TYR A 74 -5.23 -2.75 -7.05
C TYR A 74 -6.09 -2.04 -8.09
N ALA A 75 -5.59 -1.88 -9.33
CA ALA A 75 -6.37 -1.33 -10.43
C ALA A 75 -7.63 -2.19 -10.73
N LEU A 76 -7.49 -3.51 -10.76
CA LEU A 76 -8.61 -4.44 -10.97
C LEU A 76 -9.61 -4.42 -9.81
N MET A 77 -9.14 -4.23 -8.57
CA MET A 77 -10.00 -4.05 -7.39
C MET A 77 -10.86 -2.79 -7.52
N LEU A 78 -10.23 -1.65 -7.81
CA LEU A 78 -10.93 -0.36 -7.98
C LEU A 78 -11.93 -0.38 -9.14
N ALA A 79 -11.62 -1.12 -10.22
CA ALA A 79 -12.50 -1.27 -11.37
C ALA A 79 -13.59 -2.33 -11.19
N ASP A 80 -13.67 -2.98 -10.03
CA ASP A 80 -14.59 -4.08 -9.74
C ASP A 80 -14.52 -5.24 -10.75
N HIS A 81 -13.33 -5.50 -11.31
CA HIS A 81 -13.17 -6.43 -12.42
C HIS A 81 -13.30 -7.90 -11.97
N ARG A 82 -13.86 -8.76 -12.83
CA ARG A 82 -14.09 -10.20 -12.53
C ARG A 82 -12.85 -10.99 -12.09
N GLN A 83 -11.65 -10.57 -12.54
CA GLN A 83 -10.37 -11.22 -12.19
C GLN A 83 -9.71 -10.66 -10.92
N LYS A 84 -10.30 -9.66 -10.24
CA LYS A 84 -9.71 -9.02 -9.05
C LYS A 84 -9.34 -10.03 -7.96
N SER A 85 -10.18 -11.03 -7.71
CA SER A 85 -9.93 -12.06 -6.69
C SER A 85 -8.78 -12.99 -7.10
N SER A 86 -8.72 -13.36 -8.39
CA SER A 86 -7.61 -14.16 -8.93
C SER A 86 -6.28 -13.41 -8.84
N ALA A 87 -6.29 -12.12 -9.18
CA ALA A 87 -5.12 -11.25 -9.07
C ALA A 87 -4.64 -11.13 -7.62
N LEU A 88 -5.56 -10.92 -6.68
CA LEU A 88 -5.23 -10.83 -5.26
C LEU A 88 -4.67 -12.15 -4.71
N ASN A 89 -5.24 -13.30 -5.09
CA ASN A 89 -4.73 -14.59 -4.64
C ASN A 89 -3.30 -14.82 -5.16
N LYS A 90 -3.06 -14.58 -6.46
CA LYS A 90 -1.71 -14.63 -7.05
C LYS A 90 -0.75 -13.69 -6.34
N LEU A 91 -1.20 -12.48 -5.98
CA LEU A 91 -0.38 -11.54 -5.22
C LEU A 91 -0.04 -12.11 -3.84
N ILE A 92 -1.02 -12.61 -3.09
CA ILE A 92 -0.81 -13.18 -1.75
C ILE A 92 0.17 -14.34 -1.73
N GLU A 93 0.16 -15.18 -2.76
CA GLU A 93 1.11 -16.30 -2.94
C GLU A 93 2.57 -15.82 -3.09
N LEU A 94 2.80 -14.65 -3.68
CA LEU A 94 4.13 -14.08 -3.84
C LEU A 94 4.60 -13.28 -2.61
N GLY A 95 3.76 -13.11 -1.60
CA GLY A 95 4.10 -12.38 -0.38
C GLY A 95 4.88 -13.23 0.60
N ILE A 96 5.93 -12.67 1.20
CA ILE A 96 6.62 -13.29 2.33
C ILE A 96 5.80 -13.02 3.58
N ALA A 97 5.40 -14.10 4.28
CA ALA A 97 4.66 -14.02 5.53
C ALA A 97 5.44 -14.68 6.67
N THR A 98 5.43 -14.02 7.82
CA THR A 98 5.82 -14.58 9.12
C THR A 98 4.57 -14.70 10.00
N ASN A 99 4.73 -15.00 11.29
CA ASN A 99 3.60 -14.99 12.23
C ASN A 99 3.04 -13.58 12.47
N GLU A 100 3.86 -12.54 12.30
CA GLU A 100 3.51 -11.17 12.71
C GLU A 100 3.44 -10.18 11.53
N THR A 101 4.14 -10.48 10.44
CA THR A 101 4.33 -9.56 9.32
C THR A 101 4.10 -10.22 7.97
N ARG A 102 3.65 -9.44 6.99
CA ARG A 102 3.60 -9.85 5.59
C ARG A 102 4.07 -8.71 4.68
N TYR A 103 4.91 -9.02 3.71
CA TYR A 103 5.41 -8.02 2.76
C TYR A 103 5.78 -8.64 1.41
N TRP A 104 5.98 -7.78 0.40
CA TRP A 104 6.34 -8.20 -0.95
C TRP A 104 7.74 -7.69 -1.31
N PRO A 105 8.75 -8.58 -1.40
CA PRO A 105 10.13 -8.18 -1.63
C PRO A 105 10.36 -7.73 -3.07
N ARG A 106 10.94 -6.55 -3.25
CA ARG A 106 11.47 -6.08 -4.53
C ARG A 106 12.59 -5.08 -4.35
N HIS A 107 13.74 -5.34 -4.98
CA HIS A 107 15.02 -4.63 -4.76
C HIS A 107 14.90 -3.10 -4.58
N THR A 108 14.07 -2.42 -5.37
CA THR A 108 13.94 -0.95 -5.32
C THR A 108 12.55 -0.45 -4.95
N ALA A 109 11.57 -1.30 -4.66
CA ALA A 109 10.19 -0.85 -4.49
C ALA A 109 9.38 -1.72 -3.51
N SER A 110 10.02 -2.37 -2.53
CA SER A 110 9.33 -3.23 -1.56
C SER A 110 8.22 -2.48 -0.80
N ILE A 111 8.49 -1.24 -0.36
CA ILE A 111 7.51 -0.43 0.38
C ILE A 111 6.32 -0.09 -0.52
N GLU A 112 6.58 0.49 -1.70
CA GLU A 112 5.52 0.81 -2.68
C GLU A 112 4.67 -0.43 -3.05
N THR A 113 5.32 -1.56 -3.35
CA THR A 113 4.66 -2.84 -3.67
C THR A 113 3.77 -3.31 -2.51
N THR A 114 4.32 -3.30 -1.30
CA THR A 114 3.62 -3.78 -0.09
C THR A 114 2.45 -2.86 0.27
N ALA A 115 2.58 -1.56 0.04
CA ALA A 115 1.50 -0.60 0.24
C ALA A 115 0.34 -0.79 -0.76
N TYR A 116 0.63 -1.05 -2.05
CA TYR A 116 -0.41 -1.40 -3.02
C TYR A 116 -1.09 -2.74 -2.70
N ALA A 117 -0.35 -3.71 -2.17
CA ALA A 117 -0.92 -4.95 -1.68
C ALA A 117 -1.84 -4.71 -0.47
N LEU A 118 -1.46 -3.85 0.49
CA LEU A 118 -2.31 -3.46 1.61
C LEU A 118 -3.61 -2.78 1.13
N LEU A 119 -3.52 -1.83 0.20
CA LEU A 119 -4.70 -1.19 -0.39
C LEU A 119 -5.64 -2.21 -1.03
N SER A 120 -5.09 -3.22 -1.71
CA SER A 120 -5.88 -4.31 -2.30
C SER A 120 -6.57 -5.19 -1.24
N LEU A 121 -5.89 -5.49 -0.13
CA LEU A 121 -6.45 -6.24 1.00
C LEU A 121 -7.56 -5.47 1.71
N VAL A 122 -7.37 -4.16 1.94
CA VAL A 122 -8.39 -3.27 2.52
C VAL A 122 -9.62 -3.22 1.63
N HIS A 123 -9.44 -3.05 0.31
CA HIS A 123 -10.55 -3.06 -0.64
C HIS A 123 -11.30 -4.40 -0.66
N ALA A 124 -10.58 -5.52 -0.49
CA ALA A 124 -11.15 -6.86 -0.36
C ALA A 124 -11.69 -7.18 1.05
N LYS A 125 -11.67 -6.22 1.99
CA LYS A 125 -12.09 -6.38 3.39
C LYS A 125 -11.34 -7.49 4.15
N ARG A 126 -10.12 -7.82 3.75
CA ARG A 126 -9.23 -8.80 4.40
C ARG A 126 -8.38 -8.15 5.48
N TYR A 127 -9.04 -7.57 6.49
CA TYR A 127 -8.37 -6.72 7.49
C TYR A 127 -7.35 -7.47 8.36
N ALA A 128 -7.62 -8.75 8.69
CA ALA A 128 -6.69 -9.57 9.46
C ALA A 128 -5.33 -9.75 8.75
N ASP A 129 -5.35 -10.03 7.44
CA ASP A 129 -4.13 -10.06 6.63
C ASP A 129 -3.52 -8.66 6.50
N GLY A 130 -4.36 -7.63 6.37
CA GLY A 130 -3.96 -6.23 6.31
C GLY A 130 -3.16 -5.78 7.54
N LEU A 131 -3.51 -6.26 8.74
CA LEU A 131 -2.78 -5.96 9.97
C LEU A 131 -1.33 -6.47 9.94
N MET A 132 -1.09 -7.67 9.40
CA MET A 132 0.26 -8.20 9.24
C MET A 132 1.10 -7.33 8.28
N VAL A 133 0.46 -6.80 7.24
CA VAL A 133 1.12 -5.91 6.28
C VAL A 133 1.40 -4.54 6.91
N MET A 134 0.44 -4.02 7.69
CA MET A 134 0.59 -2.78 8.45
C MET A 134 1.78 -2.85 9.41
N HIS A 135 1.93 -3.93 10.17
CA HIS A 135 3.08 -4.10 11.08
C HIS A 135 4.40 -3.99 10.34
N TRP A 136 4.52 -4.61 9.16
CA TRP A 136 5.76 -4.51 8.39
C TRP A 136 6.01 -3.08 7.90
N LEU A 137 4.98 -2.40 7.37
CA LEU A 137 5.08 -1.04 6.84
C LEU A 137 5.44 -0.02 7.91
N VAL A 138 4.82 -0.10 9.09
CA VAL A 138 5.14 0.78 10.23
C VAL A 138 6.62 0.64 10.61
N ASN A 139 7.17 -0.59 10.58
CA ASN A 139 8.58 -0.84 10.85
C ASN A 139 9.53 -0.34 9.74
N GLN A 140 9.02 0.12 8.59
CA GLN A 140 9.83 0.77 7.56
C GLN A 140 9.76 2.31 7.63
N GLN A 141 8.93 2.89 8.51
CA GLN A 141 8.82 4.33 8.67
C GLN A 141 10.07 4.90 9.35
N SER A 142 10.47 6.11 8.95
CA SER A 142 11.46 6.90 9.68
C SER A 142 10.86 7.42 11.00
N ALA A 143 11.70 7.99 11.87
CA ALA A 143 11.26 8.63 13.10
C ALA A 143 10.23 9.77 12.87
N THR A 144 10.16 10.33 11.67
CA THR A 144 9.17 11.37 11.31
C THR A 144 7.89 10.80 10.70
N GLY A 145 7.73 9.47 10.64
CA GLY A 145 6.58 8.79 10.02
C GLY A 145 6.60 8.76 8.49
N SER A 146 7.66 9.29 7.85
CA SER A 146 7.85 9.25 6.40
C SER A 146 8.55 7.96 5.96
N PHE A 147 8.57 7.70 4.65
CA PHE A 147 9.35 6.60 4.09
C PHE A 147 10.56 7.15 3.30
N PRO A 148 11.58 6.33 2.99
CA PRO A 148 12.82 6.82 2.37
C PRO A 148 12.65 7.50 1.00
N ARG A 149 11.58 7.20 0.26
CA ARG A 149 11.30 7.78 -1.07
C ARG A 149 9.93 8.43 -1.13
N THR A 150 9.76 9.35 -2.08
CA THR A 150 8.51 10.08 -2.26
C THR A 150 7.33 9.17 -2.62
N GLN A 151 7.52 8.22 -3.54
CA GLN A 151 6.47 7.25 -3.89
C GLN A 151 6.13 6.35 -2.72
N ASP A 152 7.14 5.81 -2.04
CA ASP A 152 6.98 5.01 -0.82
C ASP A 152 6.17 5.78 0.25
N THR A 153 6.45 7.06 0.43
CA THR A 153 5.75 7.91 1.40
C THR A 153 4.30 8.12 1.01
N PHE A 154 4.05 8.52 -0.25
CA PHE A 154 2.71 8.78 -0.73
C PHE A 154 1.80 7.56 -0.62
N VAL A 155 2.24 6.41 -1.16
CA VAL A 155 1.40 5.21 -1.14
C VAL A 155 1.38 4.53 0.23
N GLY A 156 2.49 4.56 0.96
CA GLY A 156 2.63 3.94 2.28
C GLY A 156 1.70 4.56 3.31
N ILE A 157 1.75 5.89 3.45
CA ILE A 157 0.86 6.62 4.38
C ILE A 157 -0.59 6.43 3.97
N ARG A 158 -0.89 6.50 2.67
CA ARG A 158 -2.24 6.26 2.16
C ARG A 158 -2.76 4.86 2.51
N ALA A 159 -1.95 3.83 2.36
CA ALA A 159 -2.33 2.46 2.66
C ALA A 159 -2.59 2.25 4.16
N LEU A 160 -1.72 2.81 5.01
CA LEU A 160 -1.89 2.79 6.47
C LEU A 160 -3.16 3.55 6.88
N ALA A 161 -3.40 4.73 6.31
CA ALA A 161 -4.60 5.52 6.58
C ALA A 161 -5.88 4.78 6.16
N ALA A 162 -5.89 4.16 4.97
CA ALA A 162 -7.03 3.40 4.49
C ALA A 162 -7.36 2.18 5.37
N LEU A 163 -6.35 1.47 5.88
CA LEU A 163 -6.58 0.40 6.85
C LEU A 163 -7.10 0.97 8.17
N SER A 164 -6.45 2.02 8.70
CA SER A 164 -6.83 2.66 9.95
C SER A 164 -8.30 3.10 9.92
N GLU A 165 -8.73 3.79 8.86
CA GLU A 165 -10.13 4.18 8.67
C GLU A 165 -11.10 2.99 8.69
N ALA A 166 -10.69 1.85 8.12
CA ALA A 166 -11.52 0.66 8.06
C ALA A 166 -11.62 -0.12 9.38
N ILE A 167 -10.64 0.01 10.29
CA ILE A 167 -10.57 -0.78 11.53
C ILE A 167 -10.67 0.07 12.81
N ALA A 168 -10.61 1.40 12.71
CA ALA A 168 -10.58 2.29 13.86
C ALA A 168 -11.82 2.09 14.74
N PRO A 169 -11.66 1.92 16.06
CA PRO A 169 -12.79 1.86 16.97
C PRO A 169 -13.50 3.22 17.03
N GLN A 170 -14.80 3.22 17.34
CA GLN A 170 -15.58 4.47 17.46
C GLN A 170 -15.07 5.41 18.57
N LYS A 171 -14.38 4.85 19.58
CA LYS A 171 -13.80 5.60 20.70
C LYS A 171 -12.47 4.97 21.11
N ASN A 172 -11.50 5.82 21.38
CA ASN A 172 -10.24 5.44 22.00
C ASN A 172 -10.39 5.60 23.53
N ASP A 173 -10.14 4.53 24.27
CA ASP A 173 -10.04 4.53 25.73
C ASP A 173 -9.05 3.44 26.14
N TYR A 174 -7.76 3.78 26.14
CA TYR A 174 -6.70 2.85 26.51
C TYR A 174 -5.67 3.50 27.43
N THR A 175 -5.05 2.68 28.28
CA THR A 175 -3.98 3.09 29.18
C THR A 175 -2.72 2.31 28.82
N ALA A 176 -1.68 3.01 28.37
CA ALA A 176 -0.35 2.45 28.16
C ALA A 176 0.50 2.66 29.42
N ILE A 177 1.13 1.59 29.91
CA ILE A 177 2.02 1.64 31.07
C ILE A 177 3.42 1.30 30.59
N VAL A 178 4.35 2.26 30.71
CA VAL A 178 5.76 2.07 30.37
C VAL A 178 6.55 1.82 31.65
N LEU A 179 7.25 0.68 31.69
CA LEU A 179 8.09 0.26 32.80
C LEU A 179 9.54 0.24 32.34
N HIS A 180 10.42 0.97 33.02
CA HIS A 180 11.87 0.96 32.76
C HIS A 180 12.65 0.96 34.08
N GLY A 181 13.29 -0.17 34.40
CA GLY A 181 13.91 -0.38 35.71
C GLY A 181 12.87 -0.25 36.84
N LYS A 182 13.04 0.72 37.73
CA LYS A 182 12.06 1.05 38.79
C LYS A 182 11.07 2.15 38.37
N ALA A 183 11.28 2.80 37.23
CA ALA A 183 10.41 3.87 36.76
C ALA A 183 9.13 3.28 36.14
N ARG A 184 7.99 3.84 36.53
CA ARG A 184 6.67 3.51 35.98
C ARG A 184 6.02 4.79 35.49
N LYS A 185 5.71 4.85 34.20
CA LYS A 185 4.95 5.94 33.58
C LYS A 185 3.64 5.40 33.03
N VAL A 186 2.58 6.18 33.16
CA VAL A 186 1.22 5.81 32.75
C VAL A 186 0.72 6.89 31.81
N TYR A 187 0.34 6.47 30.61
CA TYR A 187 -0.24 7.30 29.57
C TYR A 187 -1.67 6.85 29.38
N LYS A 188 -2.62 7.77 29.53
CA LYS A 188 -4.01 7.53 29.19
C LYS A 188 -4.27 8.18 27.85
N VAL A 189 -4.99 7.49 26.99
CA VAL A 189 -5.42 8.03 25.71
C VAL A 189 -6.92 7.88 25.63
N ALA A 190 -7.61 9.00 25.81
CA ALA A 190 -9.03 9.12 25.58
C ALA A 190 -9.30 9.76 24.20
N ALA A 191 -10.50 9.55 23.65
CA ALA A 191 -10.91 10.14 22.38
C ALA A 191 -10.79 11.69 22.32
N SER A 192 -10.82 12.38 23.47
CA SER A 192 -10.59 13.83 23.57
C SER A 192 -9.13 14.27 23.48
N GLU A 193 -8.19 13.32 23.51
CA GLU A 193 -6.74 13.54 23.60
C GLU A 193 -5.99 12.89 22.41
N ALA A 194 -6.71 12.50 21.34
CA ALA A 194 -6.16 11.67 20.26
C ALA A 194 -4.99 12.32 19.48
N ASP A 195 -4.92 13.66 19.44
CA ASP A 195 -3.84 14.41 18.80
C ASP A 195 -2.71 14.81 19.78
N GLN A 196 -2.79 14.38 21.04
CA GLN A 196 -1.81 14.73 22.06
C GLN A 196 -0.60 13.79 21.97
N GLU A 197 0.54 14.35 21.58
CA GLU A 197 1.78 13.59 21.42
C GLU A 197 2.51 13.47 22.78
N TYR A 198 2.70 12.24 23.26
CA TYR A 198 3.53 11.95 24.42
C TYR A 198 4.91 11.49 23.96
N ARG A 199 5.94 12.29 24.21
CA ARG A 199 7.35 11.91 23.96
C ARG A 199 8.07 11.67 25.28
N ASP A 200 8.84 10.59 25.34
CA ASP A 200 9.68 10.27 26.49
C ASP A 200 11.00 9.67 26.01
N GLU A 201 12.11 10.33 26.33
CA GLU A 201 13.45 9.80 26.06
C GLU A 201 13.91 9.00 27.27
N LEU A 202 14.06 7.68 27.10
CA LEU A 202 14.61 6.81 28.13
C LEU A 202 16.14 6.91 28.11
N PRO A 203 16.81 7.08 29.27
CA PRO A 203 18.28 7.14 29.31
C PRO A 203 18.89 5.76 29.00
N GLY A 204 19.68 5.68 27.92
CA GLY A 204 20.47 4.51 27.50
C GLY A 204 20.59 4.39 25.97
N ASP A 205 21.67 3.77 25.49
CA ASP A 205 21.89 3.45 24.05
C ASP A 205 20.83 2.44 23.57
N SER A 206 19.65 2.94 23.22
CA SER A 206 18.50 2.13 22.87
C SER A 206 18.32 2.14 21.35
N LYS A 207 18.58 1.00 20.71
CA LYS A 207 18.08 0.74 19.35
C LYS A 207 16.56 0.61 19.41
N LEU A 208 15.87 1.31 18.51
CA LEU A 208 14.47 1.05 18.17
C LEU A 208 14.36 -0.43 17.75
N VAL A 209 13.58 -1.21 18.47
CA VAL A 209 13.09 -2.53 18.02
C VAL A 209 11.75 -2.30 17.35
#